data_AF-A0A820TPI8-F1
#
_entry.id   AF-A0A820TPI8-F1
#
_cell.length_a   1.000
_cell.length_b   1.000
_cell.length_c   1.000
_cell.angle_alpha   90.00
_cell.angle_beta   90.00
_cell.angle_gamma   90.00
#
_symmetry.space_group_name_H-M   'P 1'
#
loop_
_entity.id
_entity.type
_entity.pdbx_description
1 polymer ?
#
loop_
_entity_poly.entity_id
_entity_poly.type
_entity_poly.pdbx_seq_one_letter_code
_entity_poly.pdbx_strand_id
1 'polypeptide(L)'
;MIDIGIRCNIDFSQRYEIQTYSVLENNFFFVKVLVSIQSLIFLLEPYFNQSDYERTRRRVTGTAQSLQYDYYIRQATVRWAILEQLPNPPIYFTDIIRRHFSLKRNEIIDQCQPWIRQLQDASSTGKPISS
;
A
#
# COMPACT_ATOMS: atom_id res chain seq x y z
N MET A 1 1.98 -4.14 -1.18
CA MET A 1 0.69 -3.77 -0.54
C MET A 1 -0.42 -4.70 -1.01
N ILE A 2 -1.45 -5.01 -0.20
CA ILE A 2 -2.59 -5.81 -0.67
C ILE A 2 -3.25 -4.99 -1.76
N ASP A 3 -3.48 -5.58 -2.93
CA ASP A 3 -4.29 -4.94 -3.96
C ASP A 3 -5.74 -5.01 -3.47
N ILE A 4 -6.11 -4.10 -2.55
CA ILE A 4 -7.47 -3.89 -2.03
C ILE A 4 -8.33 -3.23 -3.13
N GLY A 5 -8.01 -3.44 -4.41
CA GLY A 5 -8.89 -3.14 -5.51
C GLY A 5 -9.15 -1.65 -5.72
N ILE A 6 -8.10 -0.83 -5.71
CA ILE A 6 -8.09 0.39 -6.51
C ILE A 6 -6.82 0.33 -7.35
N ARG A 7 -6.88 -0.42 -8.46
CA ARG A 7 -5.97 -0.17 -9.57
C ARG A 7 -6.26 1.22 -10.11
N CYS A 8 -5.68 2.24 -9.50
CA CYS A 8 -5.38 3.46 -10.23
C CYS A 8 -4.12 3.14 -11.03
N ASN A 9 -4.31 2.65 -12.25
CA ASN A 9 -3.25 2.62 -13.25
C ASN A 9 -3.05 4.07 -13.72
N ILE A 10 -2.51 4.91 -12.82
CA ILE A 10 -2.05 6.24 -13.18
C ILE A 10 -0.63 6.04 -13.69
N ASP A 11 -0.52 5.90 -15.00
CA ASP A 11 0.74 6.02 -15.69
C ASP A 11 1.25 7.47 -15.52
N PHE A 12 2.19 7.67 -14.59
CA PHE A 12 2.86 8.95 -14.36
C PHE A 12 3.92 9.27 -15.43
N SER A 13 3.97 8.53 -16.55
CA SER A 13 4.92 8.80 -17.63
C SER A 13 4.58 10.04 -18.48
N GLN A 14 3.46 10.73 -18.23
CA GLN A 14 3.20 12.05 -18.80
C GLN A 14 3.40 13.14 -17.74
N ARG A 15 4.65 13.57 -17.58
CA ARG A 15 4.99 14.82 -16.88
C ARG A 15 5.30 15.89 -17.93
N TYR A 16 4.73 17.08 -17.71
CA TYR A 16 4.96 18.36 -18.39
C TYR A 16 4.13 18.66 -19.65
N GLU A 17 2.86 19.02 -19.45
CA GLU A 17 2.25 20.14 -20.19
C GLU A 17 1.25 20.84 -19.26
N ILE A 18 1.72 21.90 -18.59
CA ILE A 18 0.85 22.82 -17.84
C ILE A 18 0.31 23.82 -18.86
N GLN A 19 -0.88 23.57 -19.36
CA GLN A 19 -1.60 24.53 -20.20
C GLN A 19 -2.68 25.23 -19.38
N THR A 20 -2.55 26.55 -19.36
CA THR A 20 -3.37 27.58 -18.72
C THR A 20 -4.87 27.42 -18.98
N TYR A 21 -5.66 27.18 -17.94
CA TYR A 21 -7.07 27.57 -17.89
C TYR A 21 -7.42 28.10 -16.50
N SER A 22 -7.44 29.42 -16.42
CA SER A 22 -8.09 30.21 -15.38
C SER A 22 -9.60 29.94 -15.37
N VAL A 23 -10.20 29.98 -14.18
CA VAL A 23 -11.64 29.85 -13.86
C VAL A 23 -12.20 28.42 -13.67
N LEU A 24 -11.75 27.66 -12.64
CA LEU A 24 -12.53 26.60 -11.91
C LEU A 24 -11.84 26.18 -10.58
N GLU A 25 -11.24 27.09 -9.81
CA GLU A 25 -10.23 26.67 -8.80
C GLU A 25 -10.69 25.93 -7.54
N ASN A 26 -11.98 25.72 -7.24
CA ASN A 26 -12.36 25.19 -5.91
C ASN A 26 -13.06 23.82 -5.82
N ASN A 27 -13.23 23.04 -6.89
CA ASN A 27 -14.11 21.86 -6.83
C ASN A 27 -13.46 20.46 -6.79
N PHE A 28 -12.14 20.36 -6.59
CA PHE A 28 -11.49 19.03 -6.58
C PHE A 28 -10.49 18.80 -5.45
N PHE A 29 -10.41 19.67 -4.43
CA PHE A 29 -9.39 19.52 -3.37
C PHE A 29 -9.47 18.16 -2.67
N PHE A 30 -10.68 17.73 -2.26
CA PHE A 30 -10.85 16.45 -1.58
C PHE A 30 -10.44 15.26 -2.45
N VAL A 31 -10.87 15.23 -3.72
CA VAL A 31 -10.48 14.16 -4.65
C VAL A 31 -8.98 14.20 -4.94
N LYS A 32 -8.39 15.39 -5.09
CA LYS A 32 -6.94 15.56 -5.24
C LYS A 32 -6.17 15.02 -4.03
N VAL A 33 -6.67 15.24 -2.82
CA VAL A 33 -6.10 14.67 -1.58
C VAL A 33 -6.23 13.15 -1.57
N LEU A 34 -7.37 12.58 -1.96
CA LEU A 34 -7.53 11.11 -2.04
C LEU A 34 -6.58 10.48 -3.07
N VAL A 35 -6.44 11.10 -4.24
CA VAL A 35 -5.51 10.65 -5.29
C VAL A 35 -4.06 10.79 -4.84
N SER A 36 -3.71 11.87 -4.11
CA SER A 36 -2.34 12.04 -3.60
C SER A 36 -2.01 11.03 -2.51
N ILE A 37 -2.94 10.69 -1.61
CA ILE A 37 -2.77 9.61 -0.63
C ILE A 37 -2.46 8.29 -1.34
N GLN A 38 -3.23 7.93 -2.36
CA GLN A 38 -2.99 6.69 -3.13
C GLN A 38 -1.65 6.71 -3.87
N SER A 39 -1.23 7.87 -4.37
CA SER A 39 -0.03 7.98 -5.20
C SER A 39 1.26 8.14 -4.41
N LEU A 40 1.21 8.70 -3.19
CA LEU A 40 2.40 9.10 -2.43
C LEU A 40 2.60 8.28 -1.15
N ILE A 41 1.56 7.63 -0.63
CA ILE A 41 1.64 6.86 0.62
C ILE A 41 1.60 5.36 0.33
N PHE A 42 0.69 4.93 -0.56
CA PHE A 42 0.45 3.53 -0.90
C PHE A 42 1.39 3.00 -2.00
N LEU A 43 2.70 3.23 -1.81
CA LEU A 43 3.76 2.84 -2.72
C LEU A 43 4.13 1.35 -2.59
N LEU A 44 4.77 0.81 -3.64
CA LEU A 44 5.31 -0.56 -3.63
C LEU A 44 6.49 -0.71 -2.67
N GLU A 45 7.31 0.34 -2.53
CA GLU A 45 8.46 0.38 -1.63
C GLU A 45 8.33 1.59 -0.68
N PRO A 46 7.40 1.54 0.29
CA PRO A 46 7.08 2.68 1.15
C PRO A 46 8.27 3.15 2.01
N TYR A 47 9.24 2.27 2.26
CA TYR A 47 10.47 2.58 2.96
C TYR A 47 11.24 3.76 2.32
N PHE A 48 11.33 3.81 0.99
CA PHE A 48 12.07 4.87 0.30
C PHE A 48 11.35 6.20 0.22
N ASN A 49 10.07 6.27 0.62
CA ASN A 49 9.35 7.54 0.68
C ASN A 49 9.93 8.51 1.73
N GLN A 50 10.81 8.03 2.60
CA GLN A 50 11.59 8.88 3.50
C GLN A 50 12.80 9.46 2.77
N SER A 51 12.95 10.78 2.81
CA SER A 51 13.98 11.54 2.07
C SER A 51 15.40 11.03 2.30
N ASP A 52 15.69 10.55 3.51
CA ASP A 52 17.03 10.13 3.91
C ASP A 52 17.39 8.73 3.38
N TYR A 53 16.39 7.94 2.97
CA TYR A 53 16.57 6.55 2.55
C TYR A 53 16.64 6.39 1.03
N GLU A 54 16.21 7.36 0.23
CA GLU A 54 16.33 7.29 -1.25
C GLU A 54 17.76 7.02 -1.72
N ARG A 55 18.76 7.56 -1.01
CA ARG A 55 20.18 7.36 -1.33
C ARG A 55 20.64 5.91 -1.15
N THR A 56 19.89 5.09 -0.42
CA THR A 56 20.23 3.69 -0.14
C THR A 56 19.52 2.70 -1.06
N ARG A 57 18.64 3.16 -1.96
CA ARG A 57 17.77 2.32 -2.82
C ARG A 57 18.50 1.29 -3.68
N ARG A 58 19.73 1.58 -4.09
CA ARG A 58 20.59 0.69 -4.89
C ARG A 58 21.62 -0.09 -4.06
N ARG A 59 21.60 0.09 -2.73
CA ARG A 59 22.50 -0.62 -1.81
C ARG A 59 21.79 -1.87 -1.32
N VAL A 60 22.54 -2.96 -1.23
CA VAL A 60 22.05 -4.24 -0.66
C VAL A 60 21.45 -4.03 0.74
N THR A 61 22.04 -3.14 1.54
CA THR A 61 21.51 -2.79 2.87
C THR A 61 20.15 -2.10 2.80
N GLY A 62 19.97 -1.14 1.88
CA GLY A 62 18.70 -0.44 1.69
C GLY A 62 17.61 -1.37 1.17
N THR A 63 17.94 -2.27 0.24
CA THR A 63 17.01 -3.30 -0.24
C THR A 63 16.58 -4.24 0.90
N ALA A 64 17.52 -4.69 1.75
CA ALA A 64 17.19 -5.55 2.89
C ALA A 64 16.30 -4.83 3.92
N GLN A 65 16.57 -3.56 4.21
CA GLN A 65 15.77 -2.73 5.12
C GLN A 65 14.37 -2.49 4.56
N SER A 66 14.26 -2.17 3.27
CA SER A 66 12.98 -2.02 2.57
C SER A 66 12.14 -3.30 2.65
N LEU A 67 12.76 -4.47 2.42
CA LEU A 67 12.07 -5.76 2.51
C LEU A 67 11.57 -6.06 3.93
N GLN A 68 12.38 -5.77 4.96
CA GLN A 68 11.97 -5.93 6.36
C GLN A 68 10.79 -5.00 6.71
N TYR A 69 10.83 -3.76 6.22
CA TYR A 69 9.75 -2.80 6.40
C TYR A 69 8.46 -3.27 5.72
N ASP A 70 8.57 -3.82 4.50
CA ASP A 70 7.48 -4.42 3.76
C ASP A 70 6.78 -5.54 4.54
N TYR A 71 7.53 -6.41 5.20
CA TYR A 71 6.97 -7.48 6.04
C TYR A 71 6.09 -6.93 7.16
N TYR A 72 6.58 -5.92 7.87
CA TYR A 72 5.82 -5.26 8.93
C TYR A 72 4.52 -4.65 8.39
N ILE A 73 4.60 -3.89 7.28
CA ILE A 73 3.42 -3.24 6.69
C ILE A 73 2.41 -4.26 6.17
N ARG A 74 2.85 -5.35 5.53
CA ARG A 74 1.97 -6.42 5.04
C ARG A 74 1.22 -7.07 6.21
N GLN A 75 1.91 -7.40 7.29
CA GLN A 75 1.28 -7.96 8.50
C GLN A 75 0.27 -6.99 9.11
N ALA A 76 0.65 -5.71 9.25
CA ALA A 76 -0.23 -4.68 9.76
C ALA A 76 -1.46 -4.47 8.87
N THR A 77 -1.31 -4.56 7.54
CA THR A 77 -2.41 -4.45 6.57
C THR A 77 -3.39 -5.61 6.74
N VAL A 78 -2.92 -6.86 6.79
CA VAL A 78 -3.80 -8.02 7.01
C VAL A 78 -4.54 -7.89 8.33
N ARG A 79 -3.82 -7.55 9.42
CA ARG A 79 -4.43 -7.43 10.75
C ARG A 79 -5.45 -6.31 10.82
N TRP A 80 -5.03 -5.08 10.57
CA TRP A 80 -5.84 -3.89 10.89
C TRP A 80 -6.76 -3.46 9.75
N ALA A 81 -6.30 -3.55 8.50
CA ALA A 81 -7.06 -3.09 7.34
C ALA A 81 -7.99 -4.16 6.76
N ILE A 82 -7.82 -5.43 7.15
CA ILE A 82 -8.70 -6.54 6.71
C ILE A 82 -9.39 -7.20 7.90
N LEU A 83 -8.65 -7.89 8.77
CA LEU A 83 -9.26 -8.77 9.78
C LEU A 83 -10.10 -8.00 10.80
N GLU A 84 -9.66 -6.82 11.25
CA GLU A 84 -10.44 -5.98 12.16
C GLU A 84 -11.64 -5.30 11.49
N GLN A 85 -11.59 -5.07 10.17
CA GLN A 85 -12.69 -4.43 9.43
C GLN A 85 -13.85 -5.38 9.15
N LEU A 86 -13.62 -6.69 9.10
CA LEU A 86 -14.64 -7.70 8.81
C LEU A 86 -15.71 -7.86 9.91
N PRO A 87 -15.35 -8.05 11.20
CA PRO A 87 -16.34 -8.22 12.26
C PRO A 87 -17.02 -6.90 12.64
N ASN A 88 -16.27 -5.78 12.63
CA ASN A 88 -16.72 -4.48 13.12
C ASN A 88 -16.44 -3.36 12.10
N PRO A 89 -17.02 -3.40 10.89
CA PRO A 89 -16.84 -2.33 9.94
C PRO A 89 -17.48 -1.03 10.46
N PRO A 90 -16.93 0.15 10.13
CA PRO A 90 -17.59 1.42 10.39
C PRO A 90 -18.99 1.44 9.78
N ILE A 91 -19.96 2.03 10.50
CA ILE A 91 -21.38 1.96 10.13
C ILE A 91 -21.65 2.44 8.70
N TYR A 92 -21.00 3.53 8.29
CA TYR A 92 -21.16 4.11 6.95
C TYR A 92 -20.45 3.33 5.84
N PHE A 93 -19.55 2.40 6.18
CA PHE A 93 -18.79 1.60 5.23
C PHE A 93 -19.13 0.11 5.27
N THR A 94 -20.11 -0.30 6.08
CA THR A 94 -20.42 -1.71 6.35
C THR A 94 -20.69 -2.51 5.08
N ASP A 95 -21.58 -2.02 4.21
CA ASP A 95 -21.95 -2.72 2.99
C ASP A 95 -20.79 -2.76 1.99
N ILE A 96 -20.04 -1.67 1.88
CA ILE A 96 -18.88 -1.55 1.00
C ILE A 96 -17.79 -2.54 1.42
N ILE A 97 -17.44 -2.57 2.71
CA ILE A 97 -16.41 -3.46 3.26
C ILE A 97 -16.80 -4.92 3.06
N ARG A 98 -18.03 -5.29 3.43
CA ARG A 98 -18.51 -6.66 3.27
C ARG A 98 -18.55 -7.08 1.80
N ARG A 99 -19.06 -6.22 0.92
CA ARG A 99 -19.13 -6.52 -0.51
C ARG A 99 -17.74 -6.62 -1.12
N HIS A 100 -16.84 -5.70 -0.80
CA HIS A 100 -15.47 -5.68 -1.28
C HIS A 100 -14.75 -6.98 -0.92
N PHE A 101 -14.71 -7.34 0.36
CA PHE A 101 -14.01 -8.54 0.80
C PHE A 101 -14.69 -9.83 0.35
N SER A 102 -16.01 -9.84 0.16
CA SER A 102 -16.71 -10.97 -0.47
C SER A 102 -16.26 -11.19 -1.92
N LEU A 103 -16.18 -10.12 -2.72
CA LEU A 103 -15.76 -10.17 -4.12
C LEU A 103 -14.27 -10.51 -4.27
N LYS A 104 -13.44 -9.95 -3.39
CA LYS A 104 -11.97 -10.07 -3.46
C LYS A 104 -11.39 -11.21 -2.64
N ARG A 105 -12.21 -12.02 -1.98
CA ARG A 105 -11.78 -13.10 -1.07
C ARG A 105 -10.65 -13.95 -1.63
N ASN A 106 -10.84 -14.51 -2.83
CA ASN A 106 -9.87 -15.43 -3.42
C ASN A 106 -8.57 -14.69 -3.79
N GLU A 107 -8.67 -13.52 -4.43
CA GLU A 107 -7.51 -12.69 -4.78
C GLU A 107 -6.68 -12.30 -3.54
N ILE A 108 -7.34 -11.94 -2.43
CA ILE A 108 -6.68 -11.58 -1.18
C ILE A 108 -5.96 -12.78 -0.58
N ILE A 109 -6.59 -13.97 -0.58
CA ILE A 109 -5.97 -15.20 -0.08
C ILE A 109 -4.74 -15.55 -0.94
N ASP A 110 -4.89 -15.53 -2.26
CA ASP A 110 -3.83 -15.83 -3.23
C ASP A 110 -2.66 -14.86 -3.07
N GLN A 111 -2.93 -13.58 -2.78
CA GLN A 111 -1.91 -12.58 -2.50
C GLN A 111 -1.23 -12.77 -1.14
N CYS A 112 -1.95 -13.23 -0.11
CA CYS A 112 -1.36 -13.46 1.21
C CYS A 112 -0.45 -14.69 1.24
N GLN A 113 -0.71 -15.72 0.44
CA GLN A 113 0.10 -16.93 0.40
C GLN A 113 1.61 -16.70 0.13
N PRO A 114 2.04 -15.96 -0.91
CA PRO A 114 3.46 -15.68 -1.11
C PRO A 114 4.07 -14.85 0.02
N TRP A 115 3.29 -13.98 0.67
CA TRP A 115 3.80 -13.20 1.80
C TRP A 115 4.09 -14.07 3.01
N ILE A 116 3.21 -15.02 3.32
CA ILE A 116 3.42 -15.99 4.39
C ILE A 116 4.69 -16.81 4.11
N ARG A 117 4.87 -17.31 2.88
CA ARG A 117 6.08 -18.04 2.48
C ARG A 117 7.35 -17.21 2.66
N GLN A 118 7.35 -15.97 2.17
CA GLN A 118 8.50 -15.06 2.32
C GLN A 118 8.84 -14.77 3.79
N LEU A 119 7.84 -14.63 4.66
CA LEU A 119 8.04 -14.43 6.10
C LEU A 119 8.63 -15.67 6.77
N GLN A 120 8.14 -16.86 6.40
CA GLN A 120 8.65 -18.13 6.91
C GLN A 120 10.12 -18.34 6.49
N ASP A 121 10.46 -18.08 5.24
CA ASP A 121 11.85 -18.17 4.74
C ASP A 121 12.78 -17.17 5.45
N ALA A 122 12.31 -15.94 5.68
CA ALA A 122 13.05 -14.93 6.44
C ALA A 122 13.26 -15.33 7.92
N SER A 123 12.28 -15.98 8.55
CA SER A 123 12.43 -16.47 9.92
C SER A 123 13.36 -17.69 10.04
N SER A 124 13.40 -18.52 9.00
CA SER A 124 14.22 -19.75 8.94
C SER A 124 15.71 -19.47 8.74
N THR A 125 16.05 -18.29 8.21
CA THR A 125 17.43 -17.87 7.95
C THR A 125 18.14 -17.26 9.18
N GLY A 126 17.50 -17.30 10.36
CA GLY A 126 18.14 -16.99 11.65
C GLY A 126 18.52 -15.52 11.87
N LYS A 127 18.07 -14.60 11.00
CA LYS A 127 18.24 -13.17 11.24
C LYS A 127 17.10 -12.67 12.14
N PRO A 128 17.39 -12.08 13.32
CA PRO A 128 16.35 -11.64 14.22
C PRO A 128 15.49 -10.58 13.53
N ILE A 129 14.18 -10.79 13.52
CA ILE A 129 13.20 -9.76 13.20
C ILE A 129 13.24 -8.80 14.38
N SER A 130 13.98 -7.70 14.25
CA SER A 130 14.18 -6.74 15.34
C SER A 130 12.82 -6.25 15.86
N SER A 131 12.62 -6.50 17.16
CA SER A 131 11.56 -5.99 18.04
C SER A 131 11.43 -4.47 18.07
#